data_AF-A0A496XUR9-F1
#
_entry.id   AF-A0A496XUR9-F1
#
_cell.length_a   1.000
_cell.length_b   1.000
_cell.length_c   1.000
_cell.angle_alpha   90.00
_cell.angle_beta   90.00
_cell.angle_gamma   90.00
#
_symmetry.space_group_name_H-M   'P 1'
#
loop_
_entity.id
_entity.type
_entity.pdbx_description
1 polymer ?
#
loop_
_entity_poly.entity_id
_entity_poly.type
_entity_poly.pdbx_seq_one_letter_code
_entity_poly.pdbx_strand_id
1 'polypeptide(L)' 'MLDENKIKQIGQTIVDKIDIRKVILFGSYAYGKPTENSDLDICIVKKNIKNKIKKKEK' A
#
# COMPACT_ATOMS: atom_id res chain seq x y z
N MET A 1 8.82 -9.42 -12.28
CA MET A 1 7.54 -9.51 -11.54
C MET A 1 7.82 -9.67 -10.06
N LEU A 2 7.04 -9.03 -9.19
CA LEU A 2 7.09 -9.35 -7.76
C LEU A 2 6.29 -10.63 -7.47
N ASP A 3 6.88 -11.51 -6.68
CA ASP A 3 6.18 -12.70 -6.20
C ASP A 3 5.31 -12.39 -4.98
N GLU A 4 4.26 -13.19 -4.78
CA GLU A 4 3.34 -13.05 -3.65
C GLU A 4 4.06 -13.05 -2.28
N ASN A 5 5.09 -13.89 -2.13
CA ASN A 5 5.89 -13.95 -0.91
C ASN A 5 6.59 -12.61 -0.63
N LYS A 6 7.09 -11.95 -1.67
CA LYS A 6 7.77 -10.66 -1.54
C LYS A 6 6.78 -9.55 -1.18
N ILE A 7 5.56 -9.60 -1.73
CA ILE A 7 4.47 -8.69 -1.38
C ILE A 7 4.06 -8.87 0.10
N LYS A 8 3.94 -10.12 0.57
CA LYS A 8 3.68 -10.41 1.99
C LYS A 8 4.79 -9.88 2.89
N GLN A 9 6.07 -10.07 2.51
CA GLN A 9 7.21 -9.54 3.26
C GLN A 9 7.19 -8.01 3.33
N ILE A 10 6.83 -7.32 2.24
CA ILE A 10 6.65 -5.87 2.23
C ILE A 10 5.54 -5.46 3.20
N GLY A 11 4.38 -6.13 3.12
CA GLY A 11 3.26 -5.90 4.04
C GLY A 11 3.67 -6.07 5.51
N GLN A 12 4.38 -7.15 5.82
CA GLN A 12 4.87 -7.43 7.18
C GLN A 12 5.86 -6.36 7.65
N THR A 13 6.82 -5.98 6.80
CA THR A 13 7.80 -4.94 7.11
C THR A 13 7.14 -3.60 7.45
N ILE A 14 6.04 -3.26 6.76
CA ILE A 14 5.27 -2.04 7.02
C ILE A 14 4.60 -2.12 8.41
N VAL A 15 3.98 -3.25 8.73
CA VAL A 15 3.34 -3.49 10.03
C VAL A 15 4.37 -3.42 11.16
N ASP A 16 5.55 -4.01 10.97
CA ASP A 16 6.59 -4.07 12.01
C ASP A 16 7.23 -2.70 12.30
N LYS A 17 7.34 -1.85 11.28
CA LYS A 17 8.02 -0.55 11.39
C LYS A 17 7.12 0.62 11.75
N ILE A 18 5.81 0.47 11.60
CA ILE A 18 4.86 1.59 11.71
C ILE A 18 3.66 1.15 12.53
N ASP A 19 3.29 1.93 13.55
CA ASP A 19 1.99 1.78 14.21
C ASP A 19 0.86 2.14 13.23
N ILE A 20 0.23 1.12 12.66
CA ILE A 20 -0.83 1.21 11.67
C ILE A 20 -2.01 0.34 12.09
N ARG A 21 -3.20 0.68 11.58
CA ARG A 21 -4.39 -0.17 11.76
C ARG A 21 -4.49 -1.26 10.71
N LYS A 22 -4.21 -0.95 9.45
CA LYS A 22 -4.41 -1.87 8.31
C LYS A 22 -3.45 -1.53 7.16
N VAL A 23 -3.03 -2.56 6.44
CA VAL A 23 -2.42 -2.49 5.10
C VAL A 23 -3.37 -3.16 4.12
N ILE A 24 -3.62 -2.53 2.98
CA ILE A 24 -4.51 -3.05 1.93
C ILE A 24 -3.73 -3.04 0.62
N LEU A 25 -3.57 -4.22 0.02
CA LEU A 25 -3.07 -4.37 -1.35
C LEU A 25 -4.23 -4.10 -2.31
N PHE A 26 -4.01 -3.26 -3.31
CA PHE A 26 -4.97 -3.03 -4.40
C PHE A 26 -4.25 -3.04 -5.75
N GLY A 27 -4.94 -2.68 -6.83
CA GLY A 27 -4.34 -2.63 -8.17
C GLY A 27 -4.07 -4.01 -8.78
N SER A 28 -3.19 -4.05 -9.78
CA SER A 28 -3.01 -5.22 -10.67
C SER A 28 -2.55 -6.48 -9.93
N TYR A 29 -1.69 -6.32 -8.91
CA TYR A 29 -1.24 -7.41 -8.04
C TYR A 29 -2.37 -7.98 -7.17
N ALA A 30 -3.35 -7.17 -6.75
CA ALA A 30 -4.53 -7.69 -6.03
C ALA A 30 -5.49 -8.45 -6.95
N TYR A 31 -5.62 -8.03 -8.21
CA TYR A 31 -6.47 -8.69 -9.21
C TYR A 31 -5.82 -9.92 -9.87
N GLY A 32 -4.57 -10.25 -9.53
CA GLY A 32 -3.84 -11.38 -10.09
C GLY A 32 -3.44 -11.21 -11.56
N LYS A 33 -3.47 -9.97 -12.07
CA LYS A 33 -3.08 -9.63 -13.46
C LYS A 33 -1.97 -8.58 -13.53
N PRO A 34 -0.86 -8.72 -12.77
CA PRO A 34 0.29 -7.83 -12.94
C PRO A 34 0.95 -8.06 -14.31
N THR A 35 1.52 -6.99 -14.84
CA THR A 35 2.35 -6.95 -16.06
C THR A 35 3.80 -6.67 -15.67
N GLU A 36 4.74 -6.78 -16.61
CA GLU A 36 6.16 -6.47 -16.34
C GLU A 36 6.39 -5.03 -15.86
N ASN A 37 5.53 -4.12 -16.29
CA ASN A 37 5.54 -2.70 -15.91
C ASN A 37 4.56 -2.37 -14.78
N SER A 38 3.99 -3.38 -14.10
CA SER A 38 3.06 -3.13 -13.00
C SER A 38 3.78 -2.68 -11.73
N ASP A 39 3.34 -1.54 -11.22
CA ASP A 39 3.70 -1.03 -9.91
C ASP A 39 2.96 -1.77 -8.78
N LEU A 40 3.39 -1.55 -7.54
CA LEU A 40 2.79 -2.12 -6.34
C LEU A 40 1.92 -1.07 -5.62
N ASP A 41 0.60 -1.26 -5.67
CA ASP A 41 -0.37 -0.35 -5.07
C ASP A 41 -0.76 -0.79 -3.64
N ILE A 42 -0.42 0.04 -2.64
CA ILE A 42 -0.71 -0.24 -1.22
C ILE A 42 -1.35 0.97 -0.54
N CYS A 43 -2.43 0.72 0.19
CA CYS A 43 -3.08 1.69 1.06
C CYS A 43 -2.78 1.37 2.53
N ILE A 44 -2.32 2.38 3.27
CA ILE A 44 -1.99 2.26 4.69
C ILE A 44 -3.00 3.09 5.50
N VAL A 45 -3.70 2.44 6.43
CA VAL A 45 -4.64 3.08 7.34
C VAL A 45 -3.99 3.22 8.70
N LYS A 46 -3.87 4.45 9.20
CA LYS A 46 -3.29 4.78 10.51
C LYS A 46 -4.16 5.79 11.26
N LYS A 47 -4.15 5.75 12.60
CA LYS A 47 -4.80 6.77 13.44
C LYS A 47 -4.06 8.10 13.36
N ASN A 48 -4.79 9.20 13.44
CA ASN A 48 -4.21 10.54 13.66
C ASN A 48 -3.23 10.99 12.56
N ILE A 49 -3.46 10.61 11.31
CA ILE A 49 -2.70 11.18 10.18
C ILE A 49 -3.17 12.62 9.94
N LYS A 50 -2.21 13.56 9.99
CA LYS A 50 -2.44 14.92 9.53
C LYS A 50 -2.63 14.91 8.02
N ASN A 51 -3.74 15.45 7.55
CA ASN A 51 -3.97 15.60 6.12
C ASN A 51 -2.95 16.59 5.54
N LYS A 52 -2.13 16.12 4.59
CA LYS A 52 -1.14 16.95 3.88
C LYS A 52 -1.68 17.55 2.59
N ILE A 53 -2.88 17.15 2.16
CA ILE A 53 -3.53 17.71 0.98
C ILE A 53 -4.07 19.09 1.35
N LYS A 54 -3.45 20.14 0.83
CA LYS A 54 -4.06 21.47 0.83
C LYS A 54 -5.32 21.38 -0.03
N LYS A 55 -6.49 21.63 0.56
CA LYS A 55 -7.71 21.85 -0.23
C LYS A 55 -7.39 22.99 -1.20
N LYS A 56 -7.46 22.74 -2.51
CA LYS A 56 -7.55 23.83 -3.47
C LYS A 56 -8.89 24.51 -3.19
N GLU A 57 -8.85 25.73 -2.68
CA GLU A 57 -10.02 26.59 -2.66
C GLU A 57 -10.47 26.78 -4.11
N LYS A 58 -11.76 26.61 -4.36
CA LYS A 58 -12.37 26.79 -5.69
C LYS A 58 -12.58 28.26 -5.96
#